data_AF-A0A7C6TMM1-F1
#
_entry.id   AF-A0A7C6TMM1-F1
#
_cell.length_a   1.000
_cell.length_b   1.000
_cell.length_c   1.000
_cell.angle_alpha   90.00
_cell.angle_beta   90.00
_cell.angle_gamma   90.00
#
_symmetry.space_group_name_H-M   'P 1'
#
loop_
_entity.id
_entity.type
_entity.pdbx_description
1 polymer ?
#
loop_
_entity_poly.entity_id
_entity_poly.type
_entity_poly.pdbx_seq_one_letter_code
_entity_poly.pdbx_strand_id
1 'polypeptide(L)'
;MLRVNDVEVPTQLAGTRDAALGFGTMGWLSCAPVGLGYLPTDTVSVQAWEGMTPSNMLLTRAENEPAPESVAASARPSEITGLTRSSPTLFTGELRGDEERILVMTDNANVGWQGTVAGQPLTPVTVDGFRQGFIVPAGASGELTVRFGPDGIYRVSLAAGFALALLLLPMLLRTGRPSAPLMEMTIPPPLSTPRGRLYAEVSAVVLGIIVAGPVGGVVALVVVLALRVRRLGRHSAELVVALVLVAGLVAAFGSAVATAQSLEIATRILVLLALVVVVAQPNATQAPPRANS
;
A
#
# COMPACT_ATOMS: atom_id res chain seq x y z
N MET A 1 39.58 21.91 3.63
CA MET A 1 40.88 21.25 3.35
C MET A 1 40.74 19.74 3.40
N LEU A 2 41.32 19.03 2.42
CA LEU A 2 41.33 17.56 2.36
C LEU A 2 42.53 17.00 3.14
N ARG A 3 42.28 16.03 4.03
CA ARG A 3 43.31 15.30 4.77
C ARG A 3 43.09 13.80 4.65
N VAL A 4 44.19 13.07 4.53
CA VAL A 4 44.23 11.60 4.48
C VAL A 4 45.21 11.14 5.54
N ASN A 5 44.74 10.38 6.53
CA ASN A 5 45.53 9.96 7.69
C ASN A 5 46.25 11.17 8.35
N ASP A 6 45.50 12.25 8.57
CA ASP A 6 45.96 13.55 9.08
C ASP A 6 46.95 14.33 8.22
N VAL A 7 47.41 13.75 7.10
CA VAL A 7 48.28 14.42 6.12
C VAL A 7 47.44 15.25 5.16
N GLU A 8 47.83 16.51 4.98
CA GLU A 8 47.14 17.41 4.06
C GLU A 8 47.43 17.04 2.61
N VAL A 9 46.37 16.92 1.81
CA VAL A 9 46.46 16.61 0.38
C VAL A 9 46.27 17.91 -0.41
N PRO A 10 47.23 18.28 -1.29
CA PRO A 10 47.05 19.42 -2.18
C PRO A 10 45.81 19.25 -3.05
N THR A 11 44.96 20.27 -3.08
CA THR A 11 43.74 20.30 -3.89
C THR A 11 43.71 21.51 -4.81
N GLN A 12 43.15 21.35 -6.01
CA GLN A 12 42.79 22.44 -6.91
C GLN A 12 41.29 22.73 -6.84
N LEU A 13 40.95 24.00 -6.93
CA LEU A 13 39.57 24.50 -6.94
C LEU A 13 39.10 24.68 -8.38
N ALA A 14 37.88 24.23 -8.68
CA ALA A 14 37.18 24.50 -9.93
C ALA A 14 35.76 25.00 -9.63
N GLY A 15 35.39 26.14 -10.18
CA GLY A 15 34.07 26.74 -9.95
C GLY A 15 33.93 28.11 -10.59
N THR A 16 32.73 28.67 -10.49
CA THR A 16 32.44 30.04 -10.95
C THR A 16 32.73 31.05 -9.85
N ARG A 17 32.90 32.32 -10.23
CA ARG A 17 33.06 33.43 -9.28
C ARG A 17 31.87 33.55 -8.32
N ASP A 18 30.66 33.34 -8.81
CA ASP A 18 29.43 33.43 -7.99
C ASP A 18 29.39 32.33 -6.92
N ALA A 19 29.83 31.12 -7.26
CA ALA A 19 29.95 30.02 -6.31
C ALA A 19 30.98 30.33 -5.20
N ALA A 20 32.05 31.07 -5.50
CA ALA A 20 33.02 31.55 -4.51
C ALA A 20 32.43 32.58 -3.53
N LEU A 21 31.37 33.30 -3.95
CA LEU A 21 30.62 34.23 -3.10
C LEU A 21 29.47 33.56 -2.34
N GLY A 22 29.33 32.23 -2.46
CA GLY A 22 28.29 31.44 -1.79
C GLY A 22 27.03 31.18 -2.63
N PHE A 23 27.00 31.62 -3.90
CA PHE A 23 25.88 31.39 -4.81
C PHE A 23 26.15 30.18 -5.71
N GLY A 24 26.20 28.99 -5.12
CA GLY A 24 26.37 27.73 -5.85
C GLY A 24 27.25 26.72 -5.12
N THR A 25 27.73 25.73 -5.87
CA THR A 25 28.68 24.73 -5.38
C THR A 25 30.01 24.87 -6.10
N MET A 26 31.11 24.58 -5.40
CA MET A 26 32.44 24.54 -5.98
C MET A 26 33.01 23.13 -5.85
N GLY A 27 33.85 22.75 -6.82
CA GLY A 27 34.53 21.46 -6.85
C GLY A 27 35.96 21.60 -6.35
N TRP A 28 36.39 20.69 -5.48
CA TRP A 28 37.79 20.50 -5.13
C TRP A 28 38.22 19.14 -5.65
N LEU A 29 39.33 19.12 -6.38
CA LEU A 29 39.97 17.89 -6.85
C LEU A 29 41.36 17.79 -6.22
N SER A 30 41.77 16.59 -5.82
CA SER A 30 43.15 16.38 -5.40
C SER A 30 44.08 16.61 -6.60
N CYS A 31 45.18 17.31 -6.39
CA CYS A 31 46.16 17.59 -7.46
C CYS A 31 46.84 16.32 -7.98
N ALA A 32 46.89 15.28 -7.15
CA ALA A 32 47.48 13.99 -7.47
C ALA A 32 46.59 12.86 -6.92
N PRO A 33 46.73 11.63 -7.44
CA PRO A 33 46.13 10.44 -6.85
C PRO A 33 46.54 10.29 -5.38
N VAL A 34 45.58 9.89 -4.55
CA VAL A 34 45.80 9.61 -3.13
C VAL A 34 45.92 8.10 -2.94
N GLY A 35 46.97 7.66 -2.24
CA GLY A 35 47.11 6.27 -1.83
C GLY A 35 46.20 5.94 -0.64
N LEU A 36 45.32 4.96 -0.82
CA LEU A 36 44.48 4.37 0.22
C LEU A 36 44.65 2.85 0.20
N GLY A 37 44.42 2.17 1.33
CA GLY A 37 44.50 0.72 1.49
C GLY A 37 45.85 0.21 2.01
N TYR A 38 46.76 1.09 2.41
CA TYR A 38 48.07 0.70 2.98
C TYR A 38 48.01 0.46 4.50
N LEU A 39 46.98 0.99 5.16
CA LEU A 39 46.71 0.77 6.57
C LEU A 39 45.48 -0.14 6.73
N PRO A 40 45.31 -0.81 7.89
CA PRO A 40 44.08 -1.53 8.21
C PRO A 40 42.83 -0.63 8.14
N THR A 41 43.01 0.66 8.42
CA THR A 41 41.99 1.69 8.32
C THR A 41 42.64 2.98 7.85
N ASP A 42 42.14 3.55 6.75
CA ASP A 42 42.48 4.89 6.30
C ASP A 42 41.38 5.88 6.69
N THR A 43 41.77 7.07 7.15
CA THR A 43 40.85 8.16 7.47
C THR A 43 40.94 9.24 6.41
N VAL A 44 39.83 9.52 5.72
CA VAL A 44 39.72 10.66 4.79
C VAL A 44 38.79 11.69 5.42
N SER A 45 39.28 12.91 5.61
CA SER A 45 38.50 14.00 6.20
C SER A 45 38.56 15.26 5.35
N VAL A 46 37.43 15.97 5.27
CA VAL A 46 37.33 17.27 4.63
C VAL A 46 36.86 18.28 5.66
N GLN A 47 37.71 19.27 5.93
CA GLN A 47 37.40 20.36 6.86
C GLN A 47 36.76 21.54 6.13
N ALA A 48 35.87 22.25 6.81
CA ALA A 48 35.35 23.53 6.37
C ALA A 48 36.49 24.52 6.09
N TRP A 49 36.29 25.41 5.12
CA TRP A 49 37.30 26.36 4.69
C TRP A 49 36.61 27.66 4.23
N GLU A 50 37.09 28.80 4.71
CA GLU A 50 36.59 30.15 4.34
C GLU A 50 35.05 30.29 4.31
N GLY A 51 34.36 29.76 5.32
CA GLY A 51 32.89 29.84 5.44
C GLY A 51 32.13 28.84 4.56
N MET A 52 32.82 27.99 3.82
CA MET A 52 32.24 26.91 3.02
C MET A 52 32.21 25.60 3.81
N THR A 53 31.14 24.85 3.64
CA THR A 53 30.96 23.53 4.25
C THR A 53 30.95 22.45 3.17
N PRO A 54 31.63 21.31 3.40
CA PRO A 54 31.61 20.21 2.45
C PRO A 54 30.20 19.59 2.43
N SER A 55 29.62 19.45 1.24
CA SER A 55 28.32 18.82 1.04
C SER A 55 28.45 17.37 0.54
N ASN A 56 29.34 17.14 -0.43
CA ASN A 56 29.58 15.84 -1.05
C ASN A 56 31.09 15.57 -1.12
N MET A 57 31.48 14.31 -0.93
CA MET A 57 32.84 13.81 -1.18
C MET A 57 32.72 12.56 -2.04
N LEU A 58 33.39 12.58 -3.20
CA LEU A 58 33.44 11.44 -4.11
C LEU A 58 34.87 10.91 -4.14
N LEU A 59 35.04 9.63 -3.83
CA LEU A 59 36.29 8.92 -3.98
C LEU A 59 36.21 8.04 -5.21
N THR A 60 36.96 8.38 -6.25
CA THR A 60 37.07 7.58 -7.47
C THR A 60 38.43 6.90 -7.50
N ARG A 61 38.47 5.69 -8.07
CA ARG A 61 39.76 5.02 -8.30
C ARG A 61 40.52 5.81 -9.37
N ALA A 62 41.79 6.09 -9.11
CA ALA A 62 42.70 6.67 -10.09
C ALA A 62 43.07 5.58 -11.11
N GLU A 63 42.16 5.31 -12.04
CA GLU A 63 42.41 4.45 -13.19
C GLU A 63 42.96 5.35 -14.31
N ASN A 64 44.02 4.91 -15.01
CA ASN A 64 44.50 5.58 -16.23
C ASN A 64 43.58 5.30 -17.43
N GLU A 65 42.53 4.50 -17.24
CA GLU A 65 41.41 4.48 -18.17
C GLU A 65 40.51 5.68 -17.85
N PRO A 66 39.97 6.37 -18.88
CA PRO A 66 38.91 7.33 -18.63
C PRO A 66 37.91 6.63 -17.71
N ALA A 67 37.55 7.27 -16.59
CA ALA A 67 36.42 6.82 -15.78
C ALA A 67 35.39 6.32 -16.77
N PRO A 68 34.88 5.06 -16.64
CA PRO A 68 33.87 4.61 -17.59
C PRO A 68 32.97 5.81 -17.68
N GLU A 69 32.82 6.38 -18.89
CA GLU A 69 31.89 7.48 -19.08
C GLU A 69 30.71 7.07 -18.22
N SER A 70 30.10 8.00 -17.48
CA SER A 70 28.74 7.70 -17.05
C SER A 70 28.06 7.36 -18.36
N VAL A 71 28.04 6.07 -18.71
CA VAL A 71 27.29 5.47 -19.78
C VAL A 71 25.99 5.58 -19.05
N ALA A 72 25.43 6.80 -19.09
CA ALA A 72 24.14 7.16 -18.59
C ALA A 72 23.32 6.16 -19.38
N ALA A 73 23.06 5.01 -18.75
CA ALA A 73 22.91 3.76 -19.46
C ALA A 73 21.81 4.06 -20.43
N SER A 74 22.19 4.21 -21.71
CA SER A 74 21.30 4.88 -22.64
C SER A 74 20.24 3.85 -22.84
N ALA A 75 19.13 4.03 -22.12
CA ALA A 75 18.03 3.11 -22.13
C ALA A 75 17.51 3.18 -23.56
N ARG A 76 18.01 2.27 -24.39
CA ARG A 76 17.51 2.10 -25.74
C ARG A 76 16.06 1.70 -25.53
N PRO A 77 15.08 2.48 -26.03
CA PRO A 77 13.69 2.08 -25.95
C PRO A 77 13.59 0.67 -26.52
N SER A 78 13.24 -0.28 -25.68
CA SER A 78 13.10 -1.68 -26.06
C SER A 78 12.07 -1.82 -27.18
N GLU A 79 12.33 -2.67 -28.17
CA GLU A 79 11.35 -3.09 -29.19
C GLU A 79 10.28 -4.02 -28.60
N ILE A 80 9.60 -3.61 -27.54
CA ILE A 80 8.39 -4.30 -27.08
C ILE A 80 7.25 -3.81 -27.97
N THR A 81 6.84 -4.65 -28.91
CA THR A 81 5.76 -4.32 -29.84
C THR A 81 4.42 -4.58 -29.17
N GLY A 82 3.48 -3.65 -29.30
CA GLY A 82 2.12 -3.85 -28.78
C GLY A 82 2.05 -3.93 -27.24
N LEU A 83 2.99 -3.31 -26.52
CA LEU A 83 2.94 -3.24 -25.08
C LEU A 83 1.63 -2.58 -24.63
N THR A 84 0.84 -3.31 -23.87
CA THR A 84 -0.46 -2.89 -23.36
C THR A 84 -0.54 -3.20 -21.87
N ARG A 85 -1.15 -2.28 -21.12
CA ARG A 85 -1.50 -2.46 -19.71
C ARG A 85 -3.01 -2.66 -19.61
N SER A 86 -3.48 -3.90 -19.70
CA SER A 86 -4.91 -4.21 -19.70
C SER A 86 -5.57 -3.97 -18.33
N SER A 87 -4.79 -3.98 -17.25
CA SER A 87 -5.23 -3.64 -15.90
C SER A 87 -4.08 -3.04 -15.09
N PRO A 88 -4.31 -2.47 -13.89
CA PRO A 88 -3.24 -2.07 -12.99
C PRO A 88 -2.25 -3.20 -12.65
N THR A 89 -2.65 -4.46 -12.85
CA THR A 89 -1.91 -5.68 -12.45
C THR A 89 -1.44 -6.54 -13.61
N LEU A 90 -1.65 -6.13 -14.87
CA LEU A 90 -1.32 -6.94 -16.05
C LEU A 90 -0.78 -6.10 -17.20
N PHE A 91 0.40 -6.51 -17.68
CA PHE A 91 1.03 -6.02 -18.91
C PHE A 91 1.26 -7.18 -19.87
N THR A 92 1.03 -6.91 -21.14
CA THR A 92 1.24 -7.87 -22.24
C THR A 92 1.91 -7.17 -23.41
N GLY A 93 2.77 -7.87 -24.13
CA GLY A 93 3.41 -7.36 -25.35
C GLY A 93 4.25 -8.42 -26.04
N GLU A 94 4.82 -8.08 -27.19
CA GLU A 94 5.74 -8.95 -27.92
C GLU A 94 7.17 -8.47 -27.73
N LEU A 95 8.00 -9.31 -27.10
CA LEU A 95 9.39 -9.01 -26.85
C LEU A 95 10.27 -9.58 -27.95
N ARG A 96 11.09 -8.73 -28.58
CA ARG A 96 12.15 -9.13 -29.52
C ARG A 96 13.52 -8.67 -29.04
N GLY A 97 14.54 -9.41 -29.44
CA GLY A 97 15.94 -9.10 -29.16
C GLY A 97 16.74 -10.33 -28.77
N ASP A 98 18.01 -10.33 -29.14
CA ASP A 98 19.00 -11.37 -28.96
C ASP A 98 19.97 -11.11 -27.80
N GLU A 99 20.08 -9.87 -27.34
CA GLU A 99 20.96 -9.49 -26.22
C GLU A 99 20.30 -9.67 -24.84
N GLU A 100 21.13 -9.91 -23.83
CA GLU A 100 20.71 -9.85 -22.42
C GLU A 100 20.33 -8.42 -22.05
N ARG A 101 19.18 -8.24 -21.41
CA ARG A 101 18.61 -6.93 -21.12
C ARG A 101 17.81 -6.91 -19.83
N ILE A 102 17.58 -5.72 -19.30
CA ILE A 102 16.71 -5.51 -18.14
C ILE A 102 15.44 -4.82 -18.61
N LEU A 103 14.30 -5.48 -18.40
CA LEU A 103 12.99 -4.84 -18.50
C LEU A 103 12.77 -3.98 -17.25
N VAL A 104 12.57 -2.68 -17.42
CA VAL A 104 12.34 -1.74 -16.32
C VAL A 104 10.89 -1.28 -16.32
N MET A 105 10.21 -1.40 -15.19
CA MET A 105 8.85 -0.91 -14.99
C MET A 105 8.86 0.46 -14.32
N THR A 106 7.76 1.21 -14.47
CA THR A 106 7.51 2.44 -13.71
C THR A 106 6.89 2.17 -12.33
N ASP A 107 6.50 0.93 -12.05
CA ASP A 107 5.95 0.49 -10.78
C ASP A 107 7.05 0.21 -9.74
N ASN A 108 6.70 0.38 -8.46
CA ASN A 108 7.60 0.05 -7.35
C ASN A 108 7.88 -1.46 -7.29
N ALA A 109 9.11 -1.80 -6.88
CA ALA A 109 9.53 -3.17 -6.66
C ALA A 109 8.62 -3.87 -5.65
N ASN A 110 8.11 -5.05 -6.01
CA ASN A 110 7.24 -5.84 -5.16
C ASN A 110 7.37 -7.33 -5.48
N VAL A 111 7.48 -8.16 -4.44
CA VAL A 111 7.62 -9.62 -4.54
C VAL A 111 6.45 -10.31 -5.26
N GLY A 112 5.30 -9.66 -5.35
CA GLY A 112 4.12 -10.16 -6.06
C GLY A 112 4.17 -10.01 -7.58
N TRP A 113 5.08 -9.18 -8.11
CA TRP A 113 5.27 -9.03 -9.55
C TRP A 113 5.98 -10.24 -10.14
N GLN A 114 5.46 -10.74 -11.26
CA GLN A 114 5.99 -11.89 -11.97
C GLN A 114 6.04 -11.56 -13.46
N GLY A 115 7.20 -11.77 -14.09
CA GLY A 115 7.40 -11.61 -15.52
C GLY A 115 7.67 -12.94 -16.18
N THR A 116 7.11 -13.16 -17.37
CA THR A 116 7.39 -14.33 -18.21
C THR A 116 7.55 -13.92 -19.67
N VAL A 117 8.43 -14.60 -20.41
CA VAL A 117 8.55 -14.49 -21.88
C VAL A 117 8.37 -15.87 -22.49
N ALA A 118 7.43 -16.01 -23.41
CA ALA A 118 7.05 -17.31 -24.00
C ALA A 118 6.80 -18.39 -22.91
N GLY A 119 6.21 -17.98 -21.78
CA GLY A 119 5.93 -18.84 -20.62
C GLY A 119 7.13 -19.13 -19.71
N GLN A 120 8.36 -18.71 -20.06
CA GLN A 120 9.53 -18.88 -19.20
C GLN A 120 9.61 -17.75 -18.16
N PRO A 121 9.82 -18.06 -16.87
CA PRO A 121 9.89 -17.05 -15.82
C PRO A 121 11.15 -16.20 -15.93
N LEU A 122 10.98 -14.90 -15.74
CA LEU A 122 12.08 -13.94 -15.65
C LEU A 122 12.51 -13.73 -14.19
N THR A 123 13.78 -13.42 -13.99
CA THR A 123 14.32 -13.12 -12.66
C THR A 123 14.00 -11.67 -12.27
N PRO A 124 13.29 -11.42 -11.17
CA PRO A 124 13.00 -10.06 -10.72
C PRO A 124 14.26 -9.37 -10.17
N VAL A 125 14.38 -8.08 -10.45
CA VAL A 125 15.45 -7.22 -9.93
C VAL A 125 14.90 -5.86 -9.54
N THR A 126 15.51 -5.21 -8.54
CA THR A 126 15.19 -3.82 -8.20
C THR A 126 16.11 -2.88 -8.95
N VAL A 127 15.54 -1.98 -9.74
CA VAL A 127 16.28 -1.02 -10.56
C VAL A 127 16.24 0.35 -9.87
N ASP A 128 17.39 1.03 -9.82
CA ASP A 128 17.55 2.36 -9.20
C ASP A 128 17.13 2.44 -7.72
N GLY A 129 17.08 1.30 -7.04
CA GLY A 129 16.73 1.18 -5.63
C GLY A 129 15.22 1.18 -5.31
N PHE A 130 14.34 1.38 -6.29
CA PHE A 130 12.89 1.42 -6.03
C PHE A 130 11.99 0.82 -7.11
N ARG A 131 12.45 0.75 -8.36
CA ARG A 131 11.62 0.28 -9.49
C ARG A 131 11.66 -1.23 -9.59
N GLN A 132 10.54 -1.82 -10.01
CA GLN A 132 10.50 -3.21 -10.43
C GLN A 132 11.21 -3.37 -11.77
N GLY A 133 12.00 -4.42 -11.91
CA GLY A 133 12.53 -4.86 -13.20
C GLY A 133 12.65 -6.37 -13.29
N PHE A 134 13.01 -6.85 -14.48
CA PHE A 134 13.20 -8.26 -14.78
C PHE A 134 14.40 -8.45 -15.71
N ILE A 135 15.26 -9.42 -15.39
CA ILE A 135 16.35 -9.84 -16.28
C ILE A 135 15.76 -10.69 -17.40
N VAL A 136 16.03 -10.29 -18.63
CA VAL A 136 15.69 -11.00 -19.86
C VAL A 136 16.98 -11.61 -20.41
N PRO A 137 17.10 -12.95 -20.40
CA PRO A 137 18.28 -13.63 -20.96
C PRO A 137 18.45 -13.35 -22.45
N ALA A 138 19.71 -13.43 -22.92
CA ALA A 138 20.02 -13.39 -24.35
C ALA A 138 19.20 -14.45 -25.13
N GLY A 139 18.69 -14.07 -26.30
CA GLY A 139 17.86 -14.93 -27.15
C GLY A 139 16.41 -15.12 -26.70
N ALA A 140 16.00 -14.63 -25.52
CA ALA A 140 14.61 -14.71 -25.09
C ALA A 140 13.72 -13.79 -25.95
N SER A 141 12.70 -14.37 -26.59
CA SER A 141 11.75 -13.66 -27.46
C SER A 141 10.36 -14.30 -27.43
N GLY A 142 9.35 -13.53 -27.85
CA GLY A 142 7.94 -13.93 -27.87
C GLY A 142 7.08 -13.16 -26.88
N GLU A 143 5.92 -13.73 -26.54
CA GLU A 143 4.92 -13.08 -25.69
C GLU A 143 5.47 -12.77 -24.30
N LEU A 144 5.58 -11.49 -23.99
CA LEU A 144 5.88 -10.93 -22.68
C LEU A 144 4.58 -10.79 -21.90
N THR A 145 4.53 -11.38 -20.72
CA THR A 145 3.47 -11.15 -19.74
C THR A 145 4.09 -10.75 -18.41
N VAL A 146 3.69 -9.60 -17.88
CA VAL A 146 4.03 -9.18 -16.52
C VAL A 146 2.76 -9.03 -15.72
N ARG A 147 2.62 -9.79 -14.63
CA ARG A 147 1.40 -9.82 -13.82
C ARG A 147 1.68 -9.74 -12.33
N PHE A 148 0.72 -9.19 -11.59
CA PHE A 148 0.72 -9.23 -10.13
C PHE A 148 0.01 -10.51 -9.65
N GLY A 149 0.79 -11.48 -9.16
CA GLY A 149 0.30 -12.80 -8.77
C GLY A 149 -0.86 -12.79 -7.75
N PRO A 150 -0.81 -11.96 -6.68
CA PRO A 150 -1.85 -11.93 -5.64
C PRO A 150 -3.22 -11.38 -6.09
N ASP A 151 -3.34 -10.80 -7.30
CA ASP A 151 -4.57 -10.16 -7.76
C ASP A 151 -5.79 -11.11 -7.76
N GLY A 152 -5.62 -12.34 -8.24
CA GLY A 152 -6.71 -13.31 -8.33
C GLY A 152 -7.27 -13.70 -6.96
N ILE A 153 -6.40 -14.03 -6.01
CA ILE A 153 -6.79 -14.39 -4.64
C ILE A 153 -7.48 -13.21 -3.96
N TYR A 154 -6.96 -11.99 -4.18
CA TYR A 154 -7.58 -10.77 -3.66
C TYR A 154 -9.01 -10.59 -4.17
N ARG A 155 -9.23 -10.74 -5.49
CA ARG A 155 -10.57 -10.61 -6.09
C ARG A 155 -11.54 -11.68 -5.60
N VAL A 156 -11.10 -12.93 -5.48
CA VAL A 156 -11.91 -14.02 -4.93
C VAL A 156 -12.29 -13.74 -3.48
N SER A 157 -11.34 -13.29 -2.66
CA SER A 157 -11.59 -12.97 -1.25
C SER A 157 -12.59 -11.82 -1.11
N LEU A 158 -12.48 -10.81 -1.97
CA LEU A 158 -13.42 -9.68 -2.00
C LEU A 158 -14.83 -10.14 -2.40
N ALA A 159 -14.95 -10.98 -3.44
CA ALA A 159 -16.23 -11.54 -3.88
C ALA A 159 -16.87 -12.43 -2.79
N ALA A 160 -16.06 -13.25 -2.11
CA ALA A 160 -16.52 -14.08 -0.99
C ALA A 160 -17.02 -13.23 0.18
N GLY A 161 -16.28 -12.18 0.55
CA GLY A 161 -16.69 -11.23 1.59
C GLY A 161 -18.00 -10.51 1.23
N PHE A 162 -18.16 -10.11 -0.04
CA PHE A 162 -19.39 -9.50 -0.54
C PHE A 162 -20.59 -10.47 -0.50
N ALA A 163 -20.42 -11.72 -0.95
CA ALA A 163 -21.45 -12.74 -0.88
C ALA A 163 -21.89 -13.01 0.57
N LEU A 164 -20.93 -13.10 1.50
CA LEU A 164 -21.21 -13.25 2.91
C LEU A 164 -22.02 -12.07 3.47
N ALA A 165 -21.67 -10.84 3.08
CA ALA A 165 -22.42 -9.65 3.48
C ALA A 165 -23.87 -9.68 2.98
N LEU A 166 -24.11 -10.11 1.74
CA LEU A 166 -25.47 -10.30 1.19
C LEU A 166 -26.25 -11.40 1.91
N LEU A 167 -25.60 -12.49 2.32
CA LEU A 167 -26.24 -13.57 3.08
C LEU A 167 -26.66 -13.12 4.49
N LEU A 168 -25.84 -12.27 5.13
CA LEU A 168 -26.15 -11.73 6.46
C LEU A 168 -27.23 -10.64 6.42
N LEU A 169 -27.41 -9.97 5.26
CA LEU A 169 -28.39 -8.91 5.04
C LEU A 169 -29.84 -9.29 5.45
N PRO A 170 -30.45 -10.37 4.93
CA PRO A 170 -31.81 -10.76 5.31
C PRO A 170 -31.90 -11.19 6.78
N MET A 171 -30.83 -11.71 7.37
CA MET A 171 -30.82 -12.10 8.78
C MET A 171 -30.88 -10.87 9.70
N LEU A 172 -30.26 -9.77 9.29
CA LEU A 172 -30.48 -8.47 9.92
C LEU A 172 -31.92 -7.97 9.67
N LEU A 173 -32.44 -8.04 8.45
CA LEU A 173 -33.75 -7.48 8.09
C LEU A 173 -34.95 -8.26 8.67
N ARG A 174 -34.78 -9.55 9.00
CA ARG A 174 -35.88 -10.45 9.41
C ARG A 174 -36.20 -10.42 10.91
N THR A 175 -35.47 -9.66 11.73
CA THR A 175 -35.73 -9.51 13.19
C THR A 175 -36.94 -8.63 13.51
N GLY A 176 -37.94 -8.56 12.62
CA GLY A 176 -39.06 -7.63 12.69
C GLY A 176 -40.42 -8.22 12.31
N ARG A 177 -40.60 -9.54 12.29
CA ARG A 177 -41.95 -10.13 12.13
C ARG A 177 -42.59 -10.32 13.51
N PRO A 178 -43.76 -9.72 13.78
CA PRO A 178 -44.55 -10.05 14.96
C PRO A 178 -44.87 -11.54 14.92
N SER A 179 -44.62 -12.21 16.04
CA SER A 179 -44.89 -13.62 16.24
C SER A 179 -46.33 -13.95 15.80
N ALA A 180 -46.47 -14.85 14.82
CA ALA A 180 -47.65 -15.70 14.79
C ALA A 180 -47.68 -16.49 16.11
N PRO A 181 -48.86 -16.78 16.71
CA PRO A 181 -48.93 -17.55 17.94
C PRO A 181 -48.51 -18.99 17.60
N LEU A 182 -47.23 -19.28 17.76
CA LEU A 182 -46.72 -20.64 17.63
C LEU A 182 -47.01 -21.35 18.94
N MET A 183 -47.88 -22.35 18.81
CA MET A 183 -48.10 -23.45 19.72
C MET A 183 -46.80 -23.85 20.41
N GLU A 184 -46.89 -24.01 21.72
CA GLU A 184 -45.78 -24.22 22.63
C GLU A 184 -45.00 -25.48 22.27
N MET A 185 -43.89 -25.28 21.56
CA MET A 185 -42.88 -26.31 21.34
C MET A 185 -41.72 -25.97 22.27
N THR A 186 -41.58 -26.74 23.33
CA THR A 186 -40.49 -26.62 24.31
C THR A 186 -39.16 -26.94 23.63
N ILE A 187 -38.44 -25.89 23.22
CA ILE A 187 -37.03 -25.96 22.84
C ILE A 187 -36.21 -25.68 24.10
N PRO A 188 -35.24 -26.54 24.50
CA PRO A 188 -34.39 -26.27 25.66
C PRO A 188 -33.58 -24.98 25.41
N PRO A 189 -33.47 -24.06 26.38
CA PRO A 189 -32.88 -22.75 26.13
C PRO A 189 -31.35 -22.84 26.04
N PRO A 190 -30.70 -22.36 24.97
CA PRO A 190 -29.32 -21.95 25.05
C PRO A 190 -29.25 -20.44 25.33
N LEU A 191 -28.38 -20.05 26.28
CA LEU A 191 -27.76 -18.72 26.37
C LEU A 191 -28.60 -17.54 26.92
N SER A 192 -29.57 -17.76 27.81
CA SER A 192 -30.31 -16.67 28.47
C SER A 192 -29.56 -15.98 29.62
N THR A 193 -28.35 -16.42 30.00
CA THR A 193 -27.58 -15.78 31.06
C THR A 193 -26.74 -14.59 30.54
N PRO A 194 -26.64 -13.48 31.30
CA PRO A 194 -25.86 -12.31 30.88
C PRO A 194 -24.37 -12.64 30.66
N ARG A 195 -23.85 -13.65 31.36
CA ARG A 195 -22.48 -14.16 31.17
C ARG A 195 -22.31 -14.89 29.84
N GLY A 196 -23.25 -15.78 29.48
CA GLY A 196 -23.19 -16.51 28.20
C GLY A 196 -23.22 -15.57 26.98
N ARG A 197 -23.95 -14.46 27.09
CA ARG A 197 -23.99 -13.43 26.04
C ARG A 197 -22.68 -12.65 25.91
N LEU A 198 -22.04 -12.32 27.04
CA LEU A 198 -20.74 -11.65 27.03
C LEU A 198 -19.67 -12.53 26.38
N TYR A 199 -19.65 -13.84 26.71
CA TYR A 199 -18.72 -14.77 26.08
C TYR A 199 -18.92 -14.85 24.56
N ALA A 200 -20.17 -14.95 24.08
CA ALA A 200 -20.44 -14.96 22.64
C ALA A 200 -19.99 -13.67 21.92
N GLU A 201 -20.22 -12.50 22.53
CA GLU A 201 -19.80 -11.20 21.98
C GLU A 201 -18.26 -11.06 21.94
N VAL A 202 -17.57 -11.44 23.02
CA VAL A 202 -16.11 -11.43 23.07
C VAL A 202 -15.51 -12.44 22.09
N SER A 203 -16.07 -13.65 22.02
CA SER A 203 -15.65 -14.68 21.06
C SER A 203 -15.81 -14.22 19.62
N ALA A 204 -16.88 -13.49 19.29
CA ALA A 204 -17.08 -12.95 17.94
C ALA A 204 -16.04 -11.88 17.57
N VAL A 205 -15.67 -11.00 18.51
CA VAL A 205 -14.62 -9.98 18.28
C VAL A 205 -13.24 -10.63 18.15
N VAL A 206 -12.91 -11.57 19.06
CA VAL A 206 -11.64 -12.30 19.02
C VAL A 206 -11.52 -13.11 17.72
N LEU A 207 -12.59 -13.79 17.30
CA LEU A 207 -12.61 -14.51 16.03
C LEU A 207 -12.45 -13.56 14.83
N GLY A 208 -13.09 -12.38 14.87
CA GLY A 208 -12.89 -11.33 13.87
C GLY A 208 -11.43 -10.86 13.77
N ILE A 209 -10.74 -10.73 14.90
CA ILE A 209 -9.32 -10.37 14.95
C ILE A 209 -8.44 -11.48 14.37
N ILE A 210 -8.73 -12.75 14.69
CA ILE A 210 -7.97 -13.90 14.20
C ILE A 210 -8.10 -14.04 12.68
N VAL A 211 -9.29 -13.82 12.13
CA VAL A 211 -9.58 -14.04 10.69
C VAL A 211 -9.15 -12.87 9.81
N ALA A 212 -9.35 -11.63 10.27
CA ALA A 212 -9.18 -10.43 9.45
C ALA A 212 -8.36 -9.32 10.14
N GLY A 213 -7.60 -9.66 11.18
CA GLY A 213 -6.72 -8.74 11.89
C GLY A 213 -7.48 -7.60 12.60
N PRO A 214 -6.81 -6.46 12.87
CA PRO A 214 -7.42 -5.34 13.60
C PRO A 214 -8.73 -4.83 12.97
N VAL A 215 -8.81 -4.85 11.64
CA VAL A 215 -10.01 -4.43 10.89
C VAL A 215 -11.19 -5.37 11.18
N GLY A 216 -10.97 -6.68 11.22
CA GLY A 216 -12.00 -7.66 11.57
C GLY A 216 -12.54 -7.50 12.98
N GLY A 217 -11.69 -7.14 13.95
CA GLY A 217 -12.11 -6.84 15.32
C GLY A 217 -13.02 -5.62 15.42
N VAL A 218 -12.68 -4.54 14.70
CA VAL A 218 -13.50 -3.32 14.66
C VAL A 218 -14.87 -3.59 14.05
N VAL A 219 -14.93 -4.33 12.93
CA VAL A 219 -16.21 -4.70 12.29
C VAL A 219 -17.07 -5.55 13.24
N ALA A 220 -16.49 -6.56 13.88
CA ALA A 220 -17.20 -7.40 14.84
C ALA A 220 -17.74 -6.58 16.03
N LEU A 221 -16.95 -5.64 16.56
CA LEU A 221 -17.34 -4.75 17.64
C LEU A 221 -18.50 -3.82 17.24
N VAL A 222 -18.43 -3.24 16.04
CA VAL A 222 -19.49 -2.38 15.50
C VAL A 222 -20.79 -3.17 15.33
N VAL A 223 -20.73 -4.42 14.86
CA VAL A 223 -21.90 -5.31 14.76
C VAL A 223 -22.48 -5.62 16.14
N VAL A 224 -21.64 -5.97 17.12
CA VAL A 224 -22.09 -6.20 18.52
C VAL A 224 -22.77 -4.96 19.08
N LEU A 225 -22.17 -3.78 18.90
CA LEU A 225 -22.72 -2.51 19.36
C LEU A 225 -24.02 -2.16 18.64
N ALA A 226 -24.09 -2.35 17.32
CA ALA A 226 -25.31 -2.14 16.54
C ALA A 226 -26.45 -3.08 16.98
N LEU A 227 -26.15 -4.33 17.32
CA LEU A 227 -27.11 -5.29 17.87
C LEU A 227 -27.59 -4.91 19.28
N ARG A 228 -26.77 -4.20 20.06
CA ARG A 228 -27.17 -3.61 21.36
C ARG A 228 -28.04 -2.36 21.17
N VAL A 229 -27.68 -1.52 20.19
CA VAL A 229 -28.39 -0.27 19.84
C VAL A 229 -29.70 -0.51 19.09
N ARG A 230 -29.89 -1.69 18.47
CA ARG A 230 -31.18 -2.14 17.89
C ARG A 230 -32.36 -2.15 18.86
N ARG A 231 -32.12 -1.95 20.17
CA ARG A 231 -33.17 -1.68 21.16
C ARG A 231 -33.74 -0.24 21.10
N LEU A 232 -33.17 0.67 20.30
CA LEU A 232 -33.55 2.09 20.25
C LEU A 232 -34.22 2.58 18.94
N GLY A 233 -34.39 1.74 17.92
CA GLY A 233 -35.17 2.16 16.73
C GLY A 233 -34.92 1.29 15.49
N ARG A 234 -36.00 0.94 14.78
CA ARG A 234 -36.01 -0.01 13.67
C ARG A 234 -35.38 0.54 12.36
N HIS A 235 -35.31 1.86 12.20
CA HIS A 235 -34.87 2.51 10.96
C HIS A 235 -33.37 2.87 10.90
N SER A 236 -32.66 2.93 12.03
CA SER A 236 -31.24 3.29 12.07
C SER A 236 -30.32 2.15 11.61
N ALA A 237 -30.69 0.90 11.89
CA ALA A 237 -29.93 -0.27 11.47
C ALA A 237 -30.00 -0.52 9.95
N GLU A 238 -31.13 -0.21 9.30
CA GLU A 238 -31.30 -0.36 7.85
C GLU A 238 -30.42 0.64 7.07
N LEU A 239 -30.33 1.88 7.56
CA LEU A 239 -29.50 2.94 6.97
C LEU A 239 -27.99 2.63 7.06
N VAL A 240 -27.50 2.18 8.22
CA VAL A 240 -26.08 1.85 8.41
C VAL A 240 -25.67 0.70 7.48
N VAL A 241 -26.52 -0.32 7.38
CA VAL A 241 -26.26 -1.48 6.52
C VAL A 241 -26.29 -1.09 5.03
N ALA A 242 -27.24 -0.25 4.61
CA ALA A 242 -27.28 0.28 3.26
C ALA A 242 -26.03 1.11 2.92
N LEU A 243 -25.58 1.97 3.84
CA LEU A 243 -24.37 2.79 3.67
C LEU A 243 -23.10 1.94 3.57
N VAL A 244 -22.97 0.90 4.39
CA VAL A 244 -21.82 -0.03 4.34
C VAL A 244 -21.82 -0.85 3.04
N LEU A 245 -22.99 -1.33 2.60
CA LEU A 245 -23.11 -2.04 1.33
C LEU A 245 -22.79 -1.14 0.14
N VAL A 246 -23.28 0.10 0.11
CA VAL A 246 -22.98 1.07 -0.96
C VAL A 246 -21.49 1.41 -0.96
N ALA A 247 -20.88 1.65 0.20
CA ALA A 247 -19.45 1.91 0.29
C ALA A 247 -18.61 0.71 -0.20
N GLY A 248 -19.02 -0.52 0.12
CA GLY A 248 -18.38 -1.74 -0.36
C GLY A 248 -18.54 -1.93 -1.88
N LEU A 249 -19.70 -1.59 -2.43
CA LEU A 249 -20.00 -1.72 -3.86
C LEU A 249 -19.25 -0.65 -4.68
N VAL A 250 -19.17 0.58 -4.17
CA VAL A 250 -18.34 1.65 -4.74
C VAL A 250 -16.87 1.26 -4.70
N ALA A 251 -16.37 0.68 -3.61
CA ALA A 251 -14.98 0.20 -3.51
C ALA A 251 -14.68 -0.96 -4.47
N ALA A 252 -15.63 -1.89 -4.65
CA ALA A 252 -15.45 -3.07 -5.50
C ALA A 252 -15.55 -2.77 -7.01
N PHE A 253 -16.41 -1.83 -7.42
CA PHE A 253 -16.71 -1.55 -8.83
C PHE A 253 -16.24 -0.18 -9.33
N GLY A 254 -15.76 0.69 -8.44
CA GLY A 254 -15.30 2.05 -8.76
C GLY A 254 -13.93 2.10 -9.42
N SER A 255 -13.67 1.24 -10.41
CA SER A 255 -12.42 1.23 -11.18
C SER A 255 -12.68 1.26 -12.69
N ALA A 256 -13.38 2.31 -13.14
CA ALA A 256 -13.38 2.68 -14.56
C ALA A 256 -13.15 4.18 -14.81
N VAL A 257 -13.48 5.09 -13.87
CA VAL A 257 -13.33 6.55 -14.09
C VAL A 257 -12.84 7.33 -12.85
N ALA A 258 -12.72 6.72 -11.67
CA ALA A 258 -12.29 7.40 -10.45
C ALA A 258 -10.85 7.00 -10.05
N THR A 259 -10.02 7.99 -9.71
CA THR A 259 -8.69 7.72 -9.14
C THR A 259 -8.84 7.08 -7.75
N ALA A 260 -7.92 6.19 -7.36
CA ALA A 260 -7.99 5.44 -6.11
C ALA A 260 -8.20 6.35 -4.86
N GLN A 261 -7.69 7.58 -4.89
CA GLN A 261 -7.91 8.60 -3.86
C GLN A 261 -9.38 9.05 -3.74
N SER A 262 -10.09 9.24 -4.85
CA SER A 262 -11.49 9.68 -4.84
C SER A 262 -12.42 8.61 -4.24
N LEU A 263 -12.10 7.34 -4.47
CA LEU A 263 -12.83 6.20 -3.94
C LEU A 263 -12.62 6.07 -2.42
N GLU A 264 -11.37 6.20 -1.96
CA GLU A 264 -11.01 6.18 -0.54
C GLU A 264 -11.70 7.32 0.25
N ILE A 265 -11.73 8.53 -0.32
CA ILE A 265 -12.40 9.68 0.27
C ILE A 265 -13.92 9.46 0.34
N ALA A 266 -14.53 8.94 -0.73
CA ALA A 266 -15.96 8.63 -0.74
C ALA A 266 -16.34 7.57 0.31
N THR A 267 -15.56 6.50 0.42
CA THR A 267 -15.74 5.46 1.45
C THR A 267 -15.62 6.04 2.86
N ARG A 268 -14.60 6.89 3.12
CA ARG A 268 -14.43 7.56 4.42
C ARG A 268 -15.61 8.46 4.77
N ILE A 269 -16.10 9.26 3.82
CA ILE A 269 -17.24 10.16 4.03
C ILE A 269 -18.51 9.36 4.36
N LEU A 270 -18.77 8.27 3.65
CA LEU A 270 -19.95 7.42 3.89
C LEU A 270 -19.90 6.74 5.27
N VAL A 271 -18.73 6.27 5.70
CA VAL A 271 -18.53 5.69 7.04
C VAL A 271 -18.73 6.75 8.13
N LEU A 272 -18.21 7.96 7.93
CA LEU A 272 -18.39 9.06 8.87
C LEU A 272 -19.86 9.52 8.96
N LEU A 273 -20.56 9.59 7.82
CA LEU A 273 -22.00 9.88 7.79
C LEU A 273 -22.81 8.81 8.52
N ALA A 274 -22.50 7.53 8.32
CA ALA A 274 -23.14 6.44 9.05
C ALA A 274 -22.90 6.57 10.57
N LEU A 275 -21.69 6.94 10.98
CA LEU A 275 -21.34 7.17 12.39
C LEU A 275 -22.13 8.35 12.99
N VAL A 276 -22.22 9.47 12.26
CA VAL A 276 -22.97 10.66 12.70
C VAL A 276 -24.45 10.35 12.84
N VAL A 277 -25.05 9.60 11.91
CA VAL A 277 -26.48 9.19 12.00
C VAL A 277 -26.73 8.30 13.22
N VAL A 278 -25.77 7.46 13.62
CA VAL A 278 -25.85 6.63 14.83
C VAL A 278 -25.74 7.47 16.10
N VAL A 279 -24.85 8.47 16.11
CA VAL A 279 -24.59 9.31 17.29
C VAL A 279 -25.66 10.40 17.47
N ALA A 280 -26.24 10.93 16.40
CA ALA A 280 -27.19 12.04 16.42
C ALA A 280 -28.64 11.66 16.72
N GLN A 281 -28.94 10.39 17.02
CA GLN A 281 -30.30 9.99 17.44
C GLN A 281 -30.58 10.59 18.83
N PRO A 282 -31.54 11.52 18.98
CA PRO A 282 -31.84 12.10 20.28
C PRO A 282 -32.41 11.02 21.21
N ASN A 283 -31.86 10.91 22.42
CA ASN A 283 -32.46 10.16 23.51
C ASN A 283 -33.87 10.71 23.75
N ALA A 284 -34.91 10.02 23.27
CA ALA A 284 -36.29 10.36 23.57
C ALA A 284 -36.56 10.05 25.05
N THR A 285 -36.24 11.01 25.92
CA THR A 285 -36.56 10.98 27.34
C THR A 285 -38.06 11.17 27.55
N GLN A 286 -38.68 10.12 28.10
CA GLN A 286 -39.79 10.10 29.05
C GLN A 286 -40.83 11.24 28.97
N ALA A 287 -42.02 10.93 28.45
CA ALA A 287 -43.22 11.71 28.75
C ALA A 287 -43.68 11.40 30.21
N PRO A 288 -44.01 12.41 31.04
CA PRO A 288 -44.49 12.16 32.39
C PRO A 288 -45.92 11.55 32.39
N PRO A 289 -46.28 10.74 33.39
CA PRO A 289 -47.60 10.13 33.47
C PRO A 289 -48.68 11.19 33.67
N ARG A 290 -49.77 11.07 32.90
CA ARG A 290 -51.01 11.82 33.17
C ARG A 290 -51.58 11.34 34.50
N ALA A 291 -51.69 12.24 35.46
CA ALA A 291 -52.50 12.03 36.65
C ALA A 291 -53.98 12.00 36.23
N ASN A 292 -54.68 10.94 36.61
CA ASN A 292 -56.15 10.91 36.61
C ASN A 292 -56.63 11.17 38.04
N SER A 293 -57.72 11.96 38.11
CA SER A 293 -58.57 12.39 39.25
C SER A 293 -57.91 13.27 40.31
#